data_AF-A0A944FNZ6-F1
#
_entry.id   AF-A0A944FNZ6-F1
#
_cell.length_a   1.000
_cell.length_b   1.000
_cell.length_c   1.000
_cell.angle_alpha   90.00
_cell.angle_beta   90.00
_cell.angle_gamma   90.00
#
_symmetry.space_group_name_H-M   'P 1'
#
loop_
_entity.id
_entity.type
_entity.pdbx_description
1 polymer ?
#
loop_
_entity_poly.entity_id
_entity_poly.type
_entity_poly.pdbx_seq_one_letter_code
_entity_poly.pdbx_strand_id
1 'polypeptide(L)'
;PCLGVGDGDTLHLVGCDWTVISTPGHTPGGVCYHCPKEGILFTGDTLFKDSIGRSDLPGGDYDKLIVSIMDKIMGLDGGTDILPGHGPTSNISEERTHNPFLEPFNEPEQEGINWDAEGIALNGQ
;
A
#
# COMPACT_ATOMS: atom_id res chain seq x y z
N PRO A 1 -30.73 3.54 -4.63
CA PRO A 1 -29.72 3.59 -3.54
C PRO A 1 -28.41 2.96 -4.00
N CYS A 2 -27.31 3.72 -4.00
CA CYS A 2 -25.98 3.13 -4.08
C CYS A 2 -25.66 2.49 -2.73
N LEU A 3 -25.15 1.26 -2.74
CA LEU A 3 -24.66 0.59 -1.54
C LEU A 3 -23.31 1.20 -1.20
N GLY A 4 -23.18 1.80 -0.02
CA GLY A 4 -21.88 2.23 0.51
C GLY A 4 -21.06 1.01 0.94
N VAL A 5 -19.75 1.10 0.84
CA VAL A 5 -18.81 0.09 1.33
C VAL A 5 -17.86 0.74 2.33
N GLY A 6 -17.54 0.02 3.41
CA GLY A 6 -16.62 0.41 4.47
C GLY A 6 -15.45 -0.55 4.60
N ASP A 7 -14.42 -0.11 5.34
CA ASP A 7 -13.25 -0.94 5.65
C ASP A 7 -13.67 -2.20 6.42
N GLY A 8 -13.19 -3.37 5.98
CA GLY A 8 -13.52 -4.66 6.58
C GLY A 8 -14.86 -5.26 6.17
N ASP A 9 -15.67 -4.56 5.36
CA ASP A 9 -16.90 -5.13 4.83
C ASP A 9 -16.60 -6.37 3.99
N THR A 10 -17.50 -7.35 4.05
CA THR A 10 -17.45 -8.54 3.21
C THR A 10 -18.58 -8.50 2.19
N LEU A 11 -18.24 -8.56 0.90
CA LEU A 11 -19.19 -8.66 -0.19
C LEU A 11 -19.25 -10.09 -0.71
N HIS A 12 -20.45 -10.65 -0.77
CA HIS A 12 -20.68 -11.98 -1.32
C HIS A 12 -21.04 -11.86 -2.81
N LEU A 13 -20.04 -11.95 -3.67
CA LEU A 13 -20.18 -11.71 -5.10
C LEU A 13 -19.59 -12.88 -5.89
N VAL A 14 -20.33 -13.36 -6.89
CA VAL A 14 -19.87 -14.40 -7.82
C VAL A 14 -19.38 -15.67 -7.09
N GLY A 15 -20.03 -16.04 -5.98
CA GLY A 15 -19.68 -17.22 -5.18
C GLY A 15 -18.35 -17.12 -4.44
N CYS A 16 -17.86 -15.90 -4.21
CA CYS A 16 -16.67 -15.61 -3.44
C CYS A 16 -16.95 -14.52 -2.39
N ASP A 17 -16.16 -14.56 -1.32
CA ASP A 17 -16.14 -13.53 -0.29
C ASP A 17 -15.05 -12.52 -0.63
N TRP A 18 -15.44 -11.25 -0.71
CA TRP A 18 -14.55 -10.14 -1.03
C TRP A 18 -14.43 -9.22 0.17
N THR A 19 -13.22 -9.07 0.69
CA THR A 19 -12.94 -8.11 1.75
C THR A 19 -12.65 -6.75 1.15
N VAL A 20 -13.38 -5.73 1.60
CA VAL A 20 -13.11 -4.33 1.28
C VAL A 20 -12.00 -3.83 2.19
N ILE A 21 -10.95 -3.28 1.59
CA ILE A 21 -9.79 -2.71 2.30
C ILE A 21 -9.73 -1.23 1.95
N SER A 22 -10.00 -0.35 2.91
CA SER A 22 -9.93 1.10 2.69
C SER A 22 -8.48 1.56 2.57
N THR A 23 -8.16 2.23 1.47
CA THR A 23 -6.81 2.66 1.08
C THR A 23 -6.79 4.13 0.67
N PRO A 24 -7.15 5.06 1.58
CA PRO A 24 -7.14 6.48 1.26
C PRO A 24 -5.72 6.96 0.93
N GLY A 25 -5.63 7.89 -0.01
CA GLY A 25 -4.35 8.53 -0.36
C GLY A 25 -4.30 9.00 -1.81
N HIS A 26 -4.58 8.13 -2.77
CA HIS A 26 -4.85 8.59 -4.14
C HIS A 26 -6.13 9.43 -4.19
N THR A 27 -7.17 8.97 -3.49
CA THR A 27 -8.38 9.73 -3.17
C THR A 27 -8.77 9.48 -1.71
N PRO A 28 -9.62 10.32 -1.09
CA PRO A 28 -10.10 10.09 0.27
C PRO A 28 -10.93 8.81 0.45
N GLY A 29 -11.56 8.32 -0.63
CA GLY A 29 -12.45 7.16 -0.63
C GLY A 29 -11.87 5.92 -1.31
N GLY A 30 -10.56 5.85 -1.50
CA GLY A 30 -9.89 4.70 -2.12
C GLY A 30 -10.18 3.40 -1.37
N VAL A 31 -10.43 2.33 -2.12
CA VAL A 31 -10.60 0.97 -1.59
C VAL A 31 -9.98 -0.05 -2.54
N CYS A 32 -9.45 -1.12 -1.96
CA CYS A 32 -9.08 -2.34 -2.65
C CYS A 32 -10.10 -3.46 -2.34
N TYR A 33 -10.24 -4.41 -3.25
CA TYR A 33 -11.11 -5.58 -3.06
C TYR A 33 -10.27 -6.86 -3.10
N HIS A 34 -10.16 -7.54 -1.96
CA HIS A 34 -9.36 -8.74 -1.81
C HIS A 34 -10.25 -9.98 -1.86
N CYS A 35 -9.89 -10.96 -2.69
CA CYS A 35 -10.51 -12.27 -2.72
C CYS A 35 -9.47 -13.35 -2.37
N PRO A 36 -9.37 -13.78 -1.09
CA PRO A 36 -8.40 -14.77 -0.66
C PRO A 36 -8.54 -16.11 -1.38
N LYS A 37 -9.76 -16.51 -1.74
CA LYS A 37 -10.07 -17.77 -2.41
C LYS A 37 -9.42 -17.86 -3.80
N GLU A 38 -9.43 -16.75 -4.52
CA GLU A 38 -8.86 -16.67 -5.88
C GLU A 38 -7.40 -16.16 -5.85
N GLY A 39 -6.90 -15.72 -4.69
CA GLY A 39 -5.54 -15.18 -4.55
C GLY A 39 -5.33 -13.86 -5.28
N ILE A 40 -6.35 -12.99 -5.33
CA ILE A 40 -6.29 -11.72 -6.08
C ILE A 40 -6.70 -10.52 -5.24
N LEU A 41 -6.11 -9.37 -5.56
CA LEU A 41 -6.41 -8.06 -5.01
C LEU A 41 -6.63 -7.05 -6.14
N PHE A 42 -7.85 -6.51 -6.26
CA PHE A 42 -8.08 -5.33 -7.10
C PHE A 42 -7.63 -4.08 -6.36
N THR A 43 -6.60 -3.40 -6.86
CA THR A 43 -5.96 -2.27 -6.18
C THR A 43 -6.44 -0.90 -6.68
N GLY A 44 -7.18 -0.85 -7.79
CA GLY A 44 -7.54 0.41 -8.42
C GLY A 44 -6.30 1.28 -8.66
N ASP A 45 -6.34 2.52 -8.21
CA ASP A 45 -5.22 3.47 -8.29
C ASP A 45 -4.44 3.59 -6.98
N THR A 46 -4.51 2.59 -6.09
CA THR A 46 -3.69 2.56 -4.88
C THR A 46 -2.28 2.07 -5.19
N LEU A 47 -2.14 0.91 -5.83
CA LEU A 47 -0.86 0.23 -6.07
C LEU A 47 -0.82 -0.30 -7.51
N PHE A 48 0.28 -0.03 -8.20
CA PHE A 48 0.57 -0.49 -9.56
C PHE A 48 1.85 -1.33 -9.57
N LYS A 49 2.12 -2.03 -10.68
CA LYS A 49 3.43 -2.64 -10.89
C LYS A 49 4.53 -1.57 -10.86
N ASP A 50 5.48 -1.70 -9.95
CA ASP A 50 6.64 -0.82 -9.78
C ASP A 50 6.28 0.67 -9.56
N SER A 51 5.04 0.96 -9.12
CA SER A 51 4.56 2.34 -8.92
C SER A 51 3.35 2.41 -7.96
N ILE A 52 2.88 3.62 -7.67
CA ILE A 52 1.70 3.88 -6.82
C ILE A 52 0.79 4.95 -7.43
N GLY A 53 -0.42 5.08 -6.90
CA GLY A 53 -1.32 6.19 -7.20
C GLY A 53 -0.68 7.57 -7.06
N ARG A 54 -1.01 8.49 -7.97
CA ARG A 54 -0.68 9.91 -7.74
C ARG A 54 -1.47 10.46 -6.56
N SER A 55 -0.88 11.37 -5.78
CA SER A 55 -1.50 11.95 -4.58
C SER A 55 -1.45 13.49 -4.55
N ASP A 56 -1.09 14.11 -5.68
CA ASP A 56 -0.87 15.55 -5.82
C ASP A 56 -2.15 16.35 -6.24
N LEU A 57 -3.25 15.65 -6.49
CA LEU A 57 -4.54 16.26 -6.84
C LEU A 57 -5.38 16.59 -5.59
N PRO A 58 -6.41 17.45 -5.68
CA PRO A 58 -7.25 17.78 -4.54
C PRO A 58 -7.84 16.53 -3.83
N GLY A 59 -7.56 16.42 -2.53
CA GLY A 59 -7.97 15.27 -1.71
C GLY A 59 -6.97 14.11 -1.72
N GLY A 60 -5.93 14.16 -2.54
CA GLY A 60 -4.80 13.26 -2.49
C GLY A 60 -3.89 13.54 -1.28
N ASP A 61 -3.26 12.49 -0.77
CA ASP A 61 -2.40 12.50 0.41
C ASP A 61 -1.36 11.36 0.28
N TYR A 62 -0.10 11.72 0.05
CA TYR A 62 0.99 10.76 -0.18
C TYR A 62 1.25 9.89 1.04
N ASP A 63 1.36 10.48 2.22
CA ASP A 63 1.69 9.75 3.44
C ASP A 63 0.59 8.74 3.78
N LYS A 64 -0.69 9.12 3.61
CA LYS A 64 -1.80 8.18 3.76
C LYS A 64 -1.80 7.07 2.73
N LEU A 65 -1.40 7.36 1.48
CA LEU A 65 -1.29 6.35 0.45
C LEU A 65 -0.25 5.29 0.84
N ILE A 66 0.94 5.73 1.26
CA ILE A 66 2.01 4.85 1.71
C ILE A 66 1.57 4.04 2.93
N VAL A 67 1.02 4.69 3.97
CA VAL A 67 0.51 3.99 5.17
C VAL A 67 -0.55 2.96 4.79
N SER A 68 -1.49 3.30 3.89
CA SER A 68 -2.51 2.36 3.43
C SER A 68 -1.92 1.13 2.75
N ILE A 69 -0.89 1.31 1.91
CA ILE A 69 -0.23 0.21 1.24
C ILE A 69 0.54 -0.65 2.25
N MET A 70 1.35 -0.03 3.11
CA MET A 70 2.22 -0.72 4.05
C MET A 70 1.43 -1.49 5.12
N ASP A 71 0.44 -0.85 5.74
CA ASP A 71 -0.29 -1.45 6.87
C ASP A 71 -1.33 -2.48 6.42
N LYS A 72 -1.94 -2.28 5.25
CA LYS A 72 -3.11 -3.08 4.84
C LYS A 72 -2.86 -4.03 3.67
N ILE A 73 -1.94 -3.69 2.76
CA ILE A 73 -1.68 -4.49 1.55
C ILE A 73 -0.41 -5.34 1.72
N MET A 74 0.67 -4.74 2.23
CA MET A 74 1.96 -5.42 2.35
C MET A 74 2.00 -6.53 3.41
N GLY A 75 0.91 -6.79 4.13
CA GLY A 75 0.75 -7.95 5.02
C GLY A 75 0.09 -9.18 4.37
N LEU A 76 -0.44 -9.06 3.14
CA LEU A 76 -1.17 -10.14 2.46
C LEU A 76 -0.25 -11.28 2.00
N ASP A 77 -0.83 -12.40 1.53
CA ASP A 77 -0.02 -13.51 1.02
C ASP A 77 0.85 -13.04 -0.17
N GLY A 78 2.11 -13.44 -0.19
CA GLY A 78 3.07 -13.00 -1.20
C GLY A 78 2.74 -13.44 -2.63
N GLY A 79 1.98 -14.52 -2.79
CA GLY A 79 1.48 -14.98 -4.09
C GLY A 79 0.17 -14.34 -4.52
N THR A 80 -0.37 -13.39 -3.73
CA THR A 80 -1.58 -12.66 -4.13
C THR A 80 -1.27 -11.77 -5.32
N ASP A 81 -1.98 -11.99 -6.43
CA ASP A 81 -1.86 -11.15 -7.62
C ASP A 81 -2.50 -9.79 -7.37
N ILE A 82 -1.83 -8.71 -7.78
CA ILE A 82 -2.41 -7.37 -7.81
C ILE A 82 -2.93 -7.05 -9.21
N LEU A 83 -4.18 -6.59 -9.25
CA LEU A 83 -4.92 -6.24 -10.46
C LEU A 83 -5.22 -4.73 -10.42
N PRO A 84 -4.31 -3.89 -10.94
CA PRO A 84 -4.48 -2.45 -10.87
C PRO A 84 -5.56 -1.90 -11.81
N GLY A 85 -5.98 -0.66 -11.56
CA GLY A 85 -6.86 0.09 -12.47
C GLY A 85 -6.21 0.38 -13.82
N HIS A 86 -4.87 0.46 -13.84
CA HIS A 86 -4.06 0.76 -15.02
C HIS A 86 -2.75 -0.02 -15.05
N GLY A 87 -2.25 -0.29 -16.25
CA GLY A 87 -0.96 -0.96 -16.44
C GLY A 87 -1.02 -2.48 -16.26
N PRO A 88 0.15 -3.13 -16.21
CA PRO A 88 0.25 -4.59 -16.09
C PRO A 88 -0.04 -5.07 -14.65
N THR A 89 -0.38 -6.35 -14.53
CA THR A 89 -0.50 -7.04 -13.24
C THR A 89 0.87 -7.31 -12.62
N SER A 90 0.88 -7.55 -11.32
CA SER A 90 2.06 -7.94 -10.53
C SER A 90 1.59 -8.84 -9.37
N ASN A 91 2.42 -9.09 -8.36
CA ASN A 91 2.00 -9.72 -7.11
C ASN A 91 2.61 -9.04 -5.88
N ILE A 92 2.07 -9.34 -4.71
CA ILE A 92 2.50 -8.73 -3.44
C ILE A 92 4.01 -8.93 -3.20
N SER A 93 4.58 -10.09 -3.51
CA SER A 93 6.02 -10.31 -3.33
C SER A 93 6.86 -9.42 -4.24
N GLU A 94 6.50 -9.30 -5.53
CA GLU A 94 7.20 -8.44 -6.47
C GLU A 94 7.18 -6.97 -6.01
N GLU A 95 6.01 -6.47 -5.57
CA GLU A 95 5.89 -5.08 -5.14
C GLU A 95 6.63 -4.80 -3.83
N ARG A 96 6.68 -5.76 -2.89
CA ARG A 96 7.49 -5.63 -1.67
C ARG A 96 8.98 -5.47 -1.96
N THR A 97 9.48 -6.11 -3.02
CA THR A 97 10.92 -6.19 -3.30
C THR A 97 11.41 -5.18 -4.33
N HIS A 98 10.55 -4.75 -5.27
CA HIS A 98 10.97 -3.96 -6.42
C HIS A 98 10.28 -2.60 -6.53
N ASN A 99 9.16 -2.37 -5.83
CA ASN A 99 8.44 -1.11 -5.96
C ASN A 99 9.25 0.03 -5.31
N PRO A 100 9.76 1.01 -6.07
CA PRO A 100 10.67 2.03 -5.56
C PRO A 100 10.00 3.00 -4.58
N PHE A 101 8.67 3.01 -4.51
CA PHE A 101 7.91 3.84 -3.56
C PHE A 101 7.70 3.16 -2.21
N LEU A 102 7.90 1.84 -2.14
CA LEU A 102 7.64 1.04 -0.94
C LEU A 102 8.91 0.64 -0.20
N GLU A 103 10.08 1.10 -0.65
CA GLU A 103 11.36 0.84 0.00
C GLU A 103 11.46 1.58 1.35
N PRO A 104 11.55 0.87 2.48
CA PRO A 104 11.92 1.44 3.77
C PRO A 104 13.40 1.19 4.12
N PHE A 105 14.22 0.66 3.19
CA PHE A 105 15.57 0.15 3.48
C PHE A 105 16.70 0.57 2.53
N ASN A 106 16.42 1.39 1.51
CA ASN A 106 17.47 2.17 0.86
C ASN A 106 17.50 3.55 1.51
N GLU A 107 18.04 3.64 2.72
CA GLU A 107 18.81 4.85 2.97
C GLU A 107 19.89 4.86 1.87
N PRO A 108 20.02 5.91 1.04
CA PRO A 108 21.30 6.09 0.37
C PRO A 108 22.33 6.07 1.49
N GLU A 109 23.36 5.21 1.41
CA GLU A 109 24.46 5.21 2.37
C GLU A 109 24.78 6.67 2.67
N GLN A 110 24.40 7.15 3.86
CA GLN A 110 24.69 8.51 4.24
C GLN A 110 26.19 8.51 4.48
N GLU A 111 26.97 8.81 3.45
CA GLU A 111 28.38 9.15 3.57
C GLU A 111 28.48 10.27 4.60
N GLY A 112 28.79 9.93 5.85
CA GLY A 112 29.02 10.92 6.90
C GLY A 112 28.51 10.61 8.31
N ILE A 113 27.72 9.56 8.56
CA ILE A 113 27.34 9.22 9.95
C ILE A 113 28.38 8.28 10.57
N ASN A 114 29.19 8.82 11.47
CA ASN A 114 30.06 8.06 12.35
C ASN A 114 29.29 7.63 13.61
N TRP A 115 28.85 6.37 13.66
CA TRP A 115 28.19 5.77 14.83
C TRP A 115 29.10 5.58 16.05
N ASP A 116 30.41 5.78 15.85
CA ASP A 116 31.46 5.66 16.86
C ASP A 116 31.81 7.02 17.47
N ALA A 117 31.20 8.12 16.99
CA ALA A 117 31.31 9.42 17.62
C ALA A 117 30.67 9.37 19.00
N GLU A 118 31.42 9.78 20.02
CA GLU A 118 31.00 9.79 21.42
C GLU A 118 29.56 10.28 21.56
N GLY A 119 28.70 9.42 22.11
CA GLY A 119 27.25 9.53 22.05
C GLY A 119 26.71 10.92 22.39
N ILE A 120 25.65 11.31 21.68
CA ILE A 120 24.89 12.55 21.93
C ILE A 120 24.42 12.53 23.39
N ALA A 121 25.00 13.41 24.21
CA ALA A 121 24.51 13.68 25.55
C ALA A 121 23.13 14.33 25.47
N LEU A 122 22.08 13.56 25.78
CA LEU A 122 20.75 14.10 26.00
C LEU A 122 20.72 14.80 27.37
N ASN A 123 21.06 16.08 27.38
CA ASN A 123 20.74 16.98 28.48
C ASN A 123 19.39 17.64 28.20
N GLY A 124 18.34 17.20 28.91
CA GLY A 124 17.06 17.91 29.04
C GLY A 124 16.26 17.21 30.14
N GLN A 125 16.03 17.79 31.32
CA GLN A 125 15.04 18.84 31.62
C GLN A 125 13.64 18.52 31.11
#